data_AF-A0AAU4AXH7-F1
#
_entry.id   AF-A0AAU4AXH7-F1
#
_cell.length_a   1.000
_cell.length_b   1.000
_cell.length_c   1.000
_cell.angle_alpha   90.00
_cell.angle_beta   90.00
_cell.angle_gamma   90.00
#
_symmetry.space_group_name_H-M   'P 1'
#
loop_
_entity.id
_entity.type
_entity.pdbx_description
1 polymer ?
#
loop_
_entity_poly.entity_id
_entity_poly.type
_entity_poly.pdbx_seq_one_letter_code
_entity_poly.pdbx_strand_id
1 'polypeptide(L)'
;MSGQPAPGPVPDRAEILSILAAFGDRSPEDVPEGIDSMELAWLVHQIEQRYGGSVDDEAMTRMTTVSAALQVLAELRAGAGASGGSERDGHG
;
A
#
# COMPACT_ATOMS: atom_id res chain seq x y z
N MET A 1 -25.89 -9.32 -7.36
CA MET A 1 -24.89 -8.46 -8.00
C MET A 1 -24.14 -7.71 -6.92
N SER A 2 -23.08 -8.30 -6.37
CA SER A 2 -22.23 -7.56 -5.44
C SER A 2 -21.34 -6.67 -6.31
N GLY A 3 -21.60 -5.35 -6.30
CA GLY A 3 -20.69 -4.37 -6.87
C GLY A 3 -19.36 -4.52 -6.17
N GLN A 4 -18.34 -4.96 -6.90
CA GLN A 4 -16.99 -5.07 -6.38
C GLN A 4 -16.58 -3.66 -5.94
N PRO A 5 -16.21 -3.45 -4.65
CA PRO A 5 -15.74 -2.14 -4.22
C PRO A 5 -14.58 -1.76 -5.15
N ALA A 6 -14.59 -0.53 -5.67
CA ALA A 6 -13.48 0.01 -6.41
C ALA A 6 -12.18 -0.29 -5.64
N PRO A 7 -11.05 -0.60 -6.31
CA PRO A 7 -9.78 -0.71 -5.63
C PRO A 7 -9.65 0.54 -4.76
N GLY A 8 -9.48 0.34 -3.44
CA GLY A 8 -9.54 1.46 -2.50
C GLY A 8 -8.57 2.57 -2.89
N PRO A 9 -8.73 3.79 -2.37
CA PRO A 9 -7.71 4.81 -2.56
C PRO A 9 -6.33 4.30 -2.13
N VAL A 10 -5.28 4.79 -2.78
CA VAL A 10 -3.89 4.55 -2.34
C VAL A 10 -3.78 5.10 -0.91
N PRO A 11 -3.17 4.39 0.05
CA PRO A 11 -3.03 4.89 1.41
C PRO A 11 -2.27 6.21 1.41
N ASP A 12 -2.87 7.24 2.01
CA ASP A 12 -2.22 8.53 2.23
C ASP A 12 -1.15 8.45 3.32
N ARG A 13 -0.24 9.44 3.35
CA ARG A 13 0.83 9.53 4.36
C ARG A 13 0.29 9.42 5.79
N ALA A 14 -0.81 10.11 6.08
CA ALA A 14 -1.44 10.10 7.40
C ALA A 14 -1.90 8.70 7.82
N GLU A 15 -2.32 7.88 6.85
CA GLU A 15 -2.73 6.51 7.11
C GLU A 15 -1.52 5.62 7.38
N ILE A 16 -0.45 5.72 6.58
CA ILE A 16 0.79 4.97 6.84
C ILE A 16 1.35 5.29 8.22
N LEU A 17 1.37 6.58 8.59
CA LEU A 17 1.81 6.99 9.92
C LEU A 17 0.90 6.46 11.03
N SER A 18 -0.41 6.47 10.84
CA SER A 18 -1.36 5.94 11.82
C SER A 18 -1.21 4.43 12.02
N ILE A 19 -0.90 3.72 10.93
CA ILE A 19 -0.54 2.31 10.95
C ILE A 19 0.74 2.19 11.79
N LEU A 20 1.88 2.74 11.35
CA LEU A 20 3.17 2.60 12.05
C LEU A 20 3.13 3.03 13.53
N ALA A 21 2.35 4.07 13.84
CA ALA A 21 2.09 4.55 15.19
C ALA A 21 1.43 3.49 16.08
N ALA A 22 0.44 2.77 15.56
CA ALA A 22 -0.25 1.70 16.28
C ALA A 22 0.67 0.51 16.60
N PHE A 23 1.64 0.22 15.73
CA PHE A 23 2.65 -0.80 16.00
C PHE A 23 3.62 -0.39 17.11
N GLY A 24 4.06 0.88 17.09
CA GLY A 24 4.99 1.42 18.07
C GLY A 24 4.37 1.95 19.37
N ASP A 25 3.05 1.80 19.56
CA ASP A 25 2.28 2.39 20.67
C ASP A 25 2.62 3.88 20.88
N ARG A 26 2.68 4.63 19.78
CA ARG A 26 3.12 6.04 19.74
C ARG A 26 2.16 6.91 18.93
N SER A 27 2.35 8.23 18.99
CA SER A 27 1.59 9.16 18.15
C SER A 27 2.10 9.15 16.70
N PRO A 28 1.25 9.39 15.68
CA PRO A 28 1.67 9.46 14.28
C PRO A 28 2.63 10.62 13.97
N GLU A 29 2.66 11.66 14.81
CA GLU A 29 3.65 12.75 14.75
C GLU A 29 5.03 12.36 15.28
N ASP A 30 5.10 11.34 16.14
CA ASP A 30 6.33 10.79 16.72
C ASP A 30 6.93 9.63 15.89
N VAL A 31 6.26 9.25 14.79
CA VAL A 31 6.78 8.22 13.88
C VAL A 31 7.94 8.80 13.08
N PRO A 32 9.16 8.24 13.19
CA PRO A 32 10.31 8.66 12.42
C PRO A 32 10.07 8.40 10.93
N GLU A 33 10.78 9.14 10.07
CA GLU A 33 10.67 8.92 8.64
C GLU A 33 11.29 7.60 8.18
N GLY A 34 12.30 7.10 8.90
CA GLY A 34 12.88 5.78 8.68
C GLY A 34 11.97 4.68 9.23
N ILE A 35 11.81 3.61 8.44
CA ILE A 35 11.00 2.45 8.81
C ILE A 35 11.96 1.26 9.02
N ASP A 36 11.91 0.67 10.21
CA ASP A 36 12.65 -0.55 10.51
C ASP A 36 11.99 -1.78 9.85
N SER A 37 12.76 -2.86 9.65
CA SER A 37 12.28 -4.07 8.95
C SER A 37 11.03 -4.69 9.59
N MET A 38 10.91 -4.64 10.92
CA MET A 38 9.76 -5.17 11.65
C MET A 38 8.51 -4.30 11.47
N GLU A 39 8.68 -2.97 11.51
CA GLU A 39 7.61 -2.02 11.25
C GLU A 39 7.12 -2.10 9.80
N LEU A 40 8.07 -2.26 8.87
CA LEU A 40 7.78 -2.44 7.46
C LEU A 40 7.00 -3.73 7.21
N ALA A 41 7.44 -4.86 7.79
CA ALA A 41 6.73 -6.14 7.65
C ALA A 41 5.29 -6.03 8.16
N TRP A 42 5.09 -5.32 9.29
CA TRP A 42 3.77 -5.11 9.83
C TRP A 42 2.92 -4.14 8.98
N LEU A 43 3.51 -3.05 8.46
CA LEU A 43 2.85 -2.12 7.53
C LEU A 43 2.37 -2.86 6.27
N VAL A 44 3.23 -3.68 5.66
CA VAL A 44 2.90 -4.50 4.48
C VAL A 44 1.74 -5.44 4.80
N HIS A 45 1.82 -6.17 5.92
CA HIS A 45 0.74 -7.07 6.32
C HIS A 45 -0.60 -6.33 6.47
N GLN A 46 -0.61 -5.13 7.07
CA GLN A 46 -1.84 -4.33 7.17
C GLN A 46 -2.37 -3.90 5.81
N ILE A 47 -1.49 -3.49 4.90
CA ILE A 47 -1.88 -3.06 3.55
C ILE A 47 -2.45 -4.23 2.75
N GLU A 48 -1.79 -5.39 2.76
CA GLU A 48 -2.24 -6.61 2.10
C GLU A 48 -3.61 -7.04 2.63
N GLN A 49 -3.81 -7.01 3.95
CA GLN A 49 -5.09 -7.38 4.58
C GLN A 49 -6.22 -6.38 4.26
N ARG A 50 -5.90 -5.08 4.18
CA ARG A 50 -6.90 -4.02 4.02
C ARG A 50 -7.29 -3.76 2.57
N TYR A 51 -6.32 -3.88 1.67
CA TYR A 51 -6.49 -3.53 0.26
C TYR A 51 -6.41 -4.72 -0.70
N GLY A 52 -5.94 -5.88 -0.22
CA GLY A 52 -5.61 -7.01 -1.07
C GLY A 52 -4.35 -6.76 -1.91
N GLY A 53 -3.89 -7.82 -2.57
CA GLY A 53 -2.61 -7.84 -3.29
C GLY A 53 -1.48 -8.37 -2.41
N SER A 54 -0.29 -8.52 -3.01
CA SER A 54 0.92 -8.86 -2.28
C SER A 54 2.05 -7.89 -2.63
N VAL A 55 2.88 -7.58 -1.65
CA VAL A 55 4.06 -6.73 -1.84
C VAL A 55 5.28 -7.64 -1.93
N ASP A 56 5.94 -7.64 -3.10
CA ASP A 56 7.17 -8.42 -3.29
C ASP A 56 8.32 -7.93 -2.39
N ASP A 57 9.24 -8.83 -2.03
CA ASP A 57 10.42 -8.52 -1.22
C ASP A 57 11.27 -7.37 -1.80
N GLU A 58 11.35 -7.25 -3.13
CA GLU A 58 12.03 -6.13 -3.80
C GLU A 58 11.29 -4.80 -3.57
N ALA A 59 9.96 -4.80 -3.54
CA ALA A 59 9.21 -3.62 -3.19
C ALA A 59 9.43 -3.28 -1.71
N MET A 60 9.38 -4.28 -0.82
CA MET A 60 9.67 -4.11 0.61
C MET A 60 11.06 -3.49 0.84
N THR A 61 12.12 -3.98 0.19
CA THR A 61 13.47 -3.44 0.41
C THR A 61 13.63 -1.98 0.00
N ARG A 62 12.74 -1.46 -0.87
CA ARG A 62 12.71 -0.03 -1.23
C ARG A 62 11.96 0.83 -0.20
N MET A 63 11.05 0.25 0.58
CA MET A 63 10.22 0.93 1.57
C MET A 63 10.95 1.18 2.91
N THR A 64 12.17 1.69 2.86
CA THR A 64 12.96 1.99 4.08
C THR A 64 12.55 3.30 4.74
N THR A 65 11.67 4.08 4.10
CA THR A 65 11.14 5.33 4.63
C THR A 65 9.66 5.46 4.33
N VAL A 66 8.94 6.28 5.11
CA VAL A 66 7.51 6.59 4.89
C VAL A 66 7.28 7.13 3.48
N SER A 67 8.16 8.01 3.01
CA SER A 67 8.08 8.59 1.68
C SER A 67 8.31 7.55 0.58
N ALA A 68 9.29 6.65 0.76
CA ALA A 68 9.53 5.57 -0.19
C ALA A 68 8.39 4.55 -0.21
N ALA A 69 7.81 4.23 0.95
CA ALA A 69 6.62 3.37 1.06
C ALA A 69 5.44 3.94 0.25
N LEU A 70 5.16 5.24 0.37
CA LEU A 70 4.10 5.90 -0.41
C LEU A 70 4.33 5.77 -1.92
N GLN A 71 5.55 6.05 -2.37
CA GLN A 71 5.90 5.97 -3.78
C GLN A 71 5.70 4.56 -4.32
N VAL A 72 6.26 3.55 -3.65
CA VAL A 72 6.17 2.15 -4.09
C VAL A 72 4.73 1.65 -4.06
N LEU A 73 3.95 1.99 -3.03
CA LEU A 73 2.54 1.61 -2.95
C LEU A 73 1.71 2.26 -4.07
N ALA A 74 1.99 3.52 -4.41
CA ALA A 74 1.36 4.21 -5.53
C ALA A 74 1.73 3.54 -6.86
N GLU A 75 2.99 3.19 -7.07
CA GLU A 75 3.47 2.47 -8.27
C GLU A 75 2.80 1.10 -8.42
N LEU A 76 2.76 0.30 -7.35
CA LEU A 76 2.11 -1.02 -7.35
C LEU A 76 0.62 -0.91 -7.72
N ARG A 77 -0.06 0.11 -7.21
CA ARG A 77 -1.50 0.32 -7.49
C ARG A 77 -1.76 0.91 -8.87
N ALA A 78 -0.88 1.76 -9.37
CA ALA A 78 -0.93 2.24 -10.75
C ALA A 78 -0.69 1.09 -11.74
N GLY A 79 0.28 0.21 -11.46
CA GLY A 79 0.56 -0.99 -12.26
C GLY A 79 -0.57 -2.01 -12.24
N ALA A 80 -1.21 -2.23 -11.09
CA ALA A 80 -2.37 -3.11 -10.96
C ALA A 80 -3.61 -2.60 -11.72
N GLY A 81 -3.81 -1.27 -11.76
CA GLY A 81 -4.89 -0.64 -12.54
C GLY A 81 -4.65 -0.64 -14.05
N ALA A 82 -3.39 -0.68 -14.49
CA ALA A 82 -3.02 -0.64 -15.91
C ALA A 82 -3.28 -1.97 -16.66
N SER A 83 -3.47 -3.09 -15.95
CA SER A 83 -3.80 -4.40 -16.57
C SER A 83 -5.32 -4.62 -16.75
N GLY A 84 -6.16 -3.62 -16.44
CA GLY A 84 -7.62 -3.71 -16.49
C GLY A 84 -8.28 -3.09 -17.72
N GLY A 85 -7.52 -2.81 -18.80
CA GLY A 85 -8.01 -2.06 -19.95
C GLY A 85 -7.55 -2.61 -21.30
N SER A 86 -7.98 -3.82 -21.68
CA SER A 86 -8.09 -4.28 -23.07
C SER A 86 -8.79 -5.65 -23.13
N GLU A 87 -10.12 -5.67 -23.04
CA GLU A 87 -11.01 -6.64 -23.73
C GLU A 87 -12.46 -6.19 -23.47
N ARG A 88 -12.78 -5.00 -23.97
CA ARG A 88 -14.13 -4.69 -24.42
C ARG A 88 -13.96 -4.49 -25.92
N ASP A 89 -14.98 -4.86 -26.68
CA ASP A 89 -15.15 -4.53 -28.11
C ASP A 89 -14.71 -5.62 -29.12
N GLY A 90 -15.66 -6.53 -29.41
CA GLY A 90 -15.75 -7.33 -30.63
C GLY A 90 -17.00 -8.21 -30.58
N HIS A 91 -18.23 -7.70 -30.82
CA HIS A 91 -18.87 -7.50 -32.13
C HIS A 91 -18.79 -8.76 -33.00
N GLY A 92 -19.85 -9.43 -33.44
CA GLY A 92 -21.29 -9.24 -33.47
C GLY A 92 -21.87 -10.40 -34.30
#